data_AF-A0A016UU77-F1
#
_entry.id   AF-A0A016UU77-F1
#
_cell.length_a   1.000
_cell.length_b   1.000
_cell.length_c   1.000
_cell.angle_alpha   90.00
_cell.angle_beta   90.00
_cell.angle_gamma   90.00
#
_symmetry.space_group_name_H-M   'P 1'
#
loop_
_entity.id
_entity.type
_entity.pdbx_description
1 polymer ?
#
loop_
_entity_poly.entity_id
_entity_poly.type
_entity_poly.pdbx_seq_one_letter_code
_entity_poly.pdbx_strand_id
1 'polypeptide(L)' 'MKRGAHAVKIFGWGTEQISNSTHTIATPFWFLANSWNVDWGEGGYFRMVRGEDNCGIESMVTAGLMAT' A
#
# COMPACT_ATOMS: atom_id res chain seq x y z
N MET A 1 -10.16 17.64 -10.52
CA MET A 1 -9.69 18.04 -9.17
C MET A 1 -8.40 17.30 -8.87
N LYS A 2 -7.28 18.00 -8.64
CA LYS A 2 -6.05 17.37 -8.14
C LYS A 2 -6.14 17.34 -6.61
N ARG A 3 -6.25 16.16 -6.02
CA ARG A 3 -6.00 15.99 -4.57
C ARG A 3 -4.48 15.99 -4.37
N GLY A 4 -4.02 16.57 -3.27
CA GLY A 4 -2.58 16.73 -2.96
C GLY A 4 -1.91 15.42 -2.56
N ALA A 5 -0.63 15.52 -2.16
CA ALA A 5 0.11 14.38 -1.60
C ALA A 5 -0.36 14.05 -0.18
N HIS A 6 -0.30 12.76 0.19
CA HIS A 6 -0.66 12.26 1.52
C HIS A 6 0.39 11.26 2.00
N ALA A 7 0.86 11.41 3.24
CA ALA A 7 1.85 10.52 3.83
C ALA A 7 1.16 9.36 4.58
N VAL A 8 1.65 8.14 4.36
CA VAL A 8 1.15 6.91 4.96
C VAL A 8 2.32 6.04 5.42
N LYS A 9 2.06 5.06 6.30
CA LYS A 9 3.09 4.16 6.82
C LYS A 9 3.04 2.80 6.11
N ILE A 10 4.10 2.44 5.39
CA ILE A 10 4.33 1.07 4.91
C ILE A 10 4.81 0.22 6.08
N PHE A 11 4.21 -0.95 6.30
CA PHE A 11 4.62 -1.87 7.37
C PHE A 11 4.80 -3.32 6.93
N GLY A 12 4.54 -3.63 5.66
CA GLY A 12 4.73 -4.97 5.12
C GLY A 12 4.43 -5.05 3.63
N TRP A 13 4.59 -6.23 3.06
CA TRP A 13 4.28 -6.53 1.66
C TRP A 13 3.77 -7.97 1.53
N GLY A 14 3.12 -8.26 0.41
CA GLY A 14 2.66 -9.59 0.07
C GLY A 14 2.44 -9.78 -1.43
N THR A 15 1.84 -10.92 -1.76
CA THR A 15 1.34 -11.25 -3.09
C THR A 15 0.02 -12.00 -2.93
N GLU A 16 -1.02 -11.57 -3.65
CA GLU A 16 -2.33 -12.21 -3.67
C GLU A 16 -2.56 -12.89 -5.02
N GLN A 17 -3.10 -14.11 -5.02
CA GLN A 17 -3.47 -14.80 -6.25
C GLN A 17 -4.94 -14.52 -6.56
N ILE A 18 -5.20 -13.76 -7.62
CA ILE A 18 -6.54 -13.45 -8.10
C ILE A 18 -6.83 -14.40 -9.27
N SER A 19 -7.80 -15.29 -9.07
CA SER A 19 -8.17 -16.30 -10.06
C SER A 19 -9.57 -16.04 -10.62
N ASN A 20 -9.73 -16.21 -11.92
CA ASN A 20 -11.02 -16.37 -12.59
C ASN A 20 -11.06 -17.73 -13.33
N SER A 21 -12.13 -18.01 -14.07
CA SER A 21 -12.33 -19.31 -14.74
C SER A 21 -11.27 -19.66 -15.80
N THR A 22 -10.46 -18.70 -16.26
CA THR A 22 -9.47 -18.91 -17.34
C THR A 22 -8.05 -18.49 -16.98
N HIS A 23 -7.86 -17.66 -15.96
CA HIS A 23 -6.58 -17.07 -15.60
C HIS A 23 -6.41 -16.99 -14.08
N THR A 24 -5.17 -17.19 -13.63
CA THR A 24 -4.71 -16.88 -12.27
C THR A 24 -3.59 -15.85 -12.38
N ILE A 25 -3.74 -14.72 -11.69
CA ILE A 25 -2.78 -13.61 -11.70
C ILE A 25 -2.26 -13.40 -10.28
N ALA A 26 -0.94 -13.35 -10.14
CA ALA A 26 -0.27 -13.02 -8.89
C ALA A 26 -0.05 -11.51 -8.80
N THR A 27 -0.77 -10.83 -7.90
CA THR A 27 -0.68 -9.38 -7.73
C THR A 27 0.11 -9.04 -6.46
N PRO A 28 1.33 -8.49 -6.56
CA PRO A 28 2.10 -8.01 -5.41
C PRO A 28 1.49 -6.72 -4.84
N PHE A 29 1.57 -6.55 -3.51
CA PHE A 29 1.05 -5.36 -2.83
C PHE A 29 1.90 -4.92 -1.63
N TRP A 30 1.72 -3.66 -1.23
CA TRP A 30 2.17 -3.07 0.04
C TRP A 30 1.05 -3.08 1.07
N PHE A 31 1.38 -3.37 2.34
CA PHE A 31 0.50 -3.14 3.49
C PHE A 31 0.73 -1.73 4.05
N LEU A 32 -0.34 -0.95 4.13
CA LEU A 32 -0.30 0.47 4.46
C LEU A 32 -1.25 0.80 5.62
N ALA A 33 -0.76 1.56 6.59
CA ALA A 33 -1.57 2.13 7.66
C ALA A 33 -1.90 3.59 7.32
N ASN A 34 -3.19 3.94 7.37
CA ASN A 34 -3.68 5.29 7.12
C ASN A 34 -3.93 6.04 8.45
N SER A 35 -4.18 7.34 8.35
CA SER A 35 -4.40 8.25 9.49
C SER A 35 -5.83 8.83 9.53
N TRP A 36 -6.81 8.11 8.98
CA TRP A 36 -8.21 8.56 8.85
C TRP A 36 -9.19 7.74 9.72
N ASN A 37 -8.76 7.43 10.95
CA ASN A 37 -9.47 6.56 11.90
C ASN A 37 -9.62 5.10 11.43
N VAL A 38 -10.08 4.25 12.36
CA VAL A 38 -10.24 2.80 12.15
C VAL A 38 -11.47 2.45 11.30
N ASP A 39 -12.45 3.35 11.22
CA ASP A 39 -13.68 3.13 10.44
C ASP A 39 -13.44 3.25 8.92
N TRP A 40 -12.26 3.74 8.51
CA TRP A 40 -11.87 3.83 7.13
C TRP A 40 -11.15 2.56 6.66
N GLY A 41 -11.49 2.07 5.47
CA GLY A 41 -10.79 0.94 4.84
C GLY A 41 -10.92 -0.36 5.62
N GLU A 42 -9.83 -1.13 5.69
CA GLU A 42 -9.74 -2.41 6.39
C GLU A 42 -9.32 -2.18 7.85
N GLY A 43 -10.12 -1.46 8.65
CA GLY A 43 -9.79 -1.17 10.04
C GLY A 43 -8.72 -0.07 10.23
N GLY A 44 -8.67 0.91 9.32
CA GLY A 44 -7.63 1.95 9.24
C GLY A 44 -6.48 1.60 8.29
N TYR A 45 -6.51 0.42 7.68
CA TYR A 45 -5.49 -0.10 6.79
C TYR A 45 -5.99 -0.21 5.35
N PHE A 46 -5.04 -0.35 4.43
CA PHE A 46 -5.33 -0.68 3.04
C PHE A 46 -4.12 -1.34 2.37
N ARG A 47 -4.36 -1.87 1.16
CA ARG A 47 -3.34 -2.45 0.29
C ARG A 47 -3.22 -1.61 -0.98
N MET A 48 -2.00 -1.49 -1.50
CA MET A 48 -1.73 -0.83 -2.79
C MET A 48 -0.85 -1.72 -3.64
N VAL A 49 -1.08 -1.73 -4.96
CA VAL A 49 -0.25 -2.48 -5.91
C VAL A 49 1.22 -2.08 -5.77
N ARG A 50 2.10 -3.07 -5.79
CA ARG A 50 3.54 -2.91 -5.59
C ARG A 50 4.29 -3.22 -6.88
N GLY A 51 5.33 -2.45 -7.18
CA GLY A 51 6.17 -2.60 -8.37
C GLY A 51 5.69 -1.82 -9.59
N GLU A 52 4.62 -1.04 -9.47
CA GLU A 52 4.08 -0.20 -10.54
C GLU A 52 4.21 1.30 -10.26
N ASP A 53 4.81 1.68 -9.12
CA ASP A 53 4.82 3.06 -8.61
C ASP A 53 3.43 3.75 -8.67
N ASN A 54 2.38 2.98 -8.39
CA ASN A 54 1.02 3.47 -8.53
C ASN A 54 0.78 4.66 -7.60
N CYS A 55 0.25 5.76 -8.17
CA CYS A 55 0.11 7.04 -7.48
C CYS A 55 1.42 7.65 -6.92
N GLY A 56 2.59 7.22 -7.39
CA GLY A 56 3.90 7.71 -6.92
C GLY A 56 4.29 7.21 -5.53
N ILE A 57 3.69 6.10 -5.06
CA ILE A 57 3.91 5.58 -3.70
C ILE A 57 5.34 5.08 -3.48
N GLU A 58 6.06 4.70 -4.54
CA GLU A 58 7.44 4.20 -4.51
C GLU A 58 8.46 5.31 -4.82
N SER A 59 7.99 6.46 -5.31
CA SER A 59 8.83 7.63 -5.67
C SER A 59 9.42 8.39 -4.47
N MET A 60 8.76 8.42 -3.31
CA MET A 60 9.19 9.21 -2.15
C MET A 60 9.06 8.44 -0.82
N VAL A 61 10.05 7.59 -0.53
CA VAL A 61 10.11 6.79 0.69
C VAL A 61 11.16 7.36 1.65
N THR A 62 10.78 7.55 2.91
CA THR A 62 11.68 8.00 3.98
C THR A 62 11.73 6.96 5.10
N ALA A 63 12.92 6.68 5.62
CA ALA A 63 13.16 5.77 6.73
C ALA A 63 14.24 6.34 7.67
N GLY A 64 14.33 5.78 8.88
CA GLY A 64 15.35 6.14 9.87
C GLY A 64 15.83 4.92 10.63
N LEU A 65 17.05 4.99 11.16
CA LEU A 65 17.60 4.01 12.09
C LEU A 65 17.34 4.50 13.52
N MET A 66 16.75 3.64 14.34
CA MET A 66 16.58 3.92 15.76
C MET A 66 17.94 3.86 16.45
N ALA A 67 18.33 4.92 17.16
CA ALA A 67 19.50 4.88 18.04
C ALA A 67 19.15 4.05 19.27
N THR A 68 19.97 3.03 19.53
CA THR A 68 19.88 2.16 20.73
C THR A 68 20.76 2.68 21.84
#